data_AF-A0A2N7S641-F1
#
_entry.id   AF-A0A2N7S641-F1
#
_cell.length_a   1.000
_cell.length_b   1.000
_cell.length_c   1.000
_cell.angle_alpha   90.00
_cell.angle_beta   90.00
_cell.angle_gamma   90.00
#
_symmetry.space_group_name_H-M   'P 1'
#
loop_
_entity.id
_entity.type
_entity.pdbx_description
1 polymer ?
#
loop_
_entity_poly.entity_id
_entity_poly.type
_entity_poly.pdbx_seq_one_letter_code
_entity_poly.pdbx_strand_id
1 'polypeptide(L)'
;MPPSWDGVPVKWSEWSEVRTTLALHAKPEQLACRECGAVDESLVCFGTRPPPEGATELVPVQRRTRSGKPYQVVEVNPAWPVRDLWAYRCRHCGHDQVEDKRTGELWDLGPEDYTAEGSTPADTLF
;
A
#
# COMPACT_ATOMS: atom_id res chain seq x y z
N MET A 1 -11.73 -4.73 1.68
CA MET A 1 -10.60 -4.48 0.80
C MET A 1 -10.43 -5.64 -0.15
N PRO A 2 -10.08 -5.41 -1.42
CA PRO A 2 -9.89 -6.46 -2.42
C PRO A 2 -8.88 -7.50 -1.94
N PRO A 3 -9.17 -8.81 -2.02
CA PRO A 3 -8.25 -9.86 -1.55
C PRO A 3 -7.00 -9.98 -2.44
N SER A 4 -7.08 -9.51 -3.67
CA SER A 4 -6.02 -9.47 -4.68
C SER A 4 -5.95 -8.11 -5.36
N TRP A 5 -4.76 -7.78 -5.86
CA TRP A 5 -4.47 -6.58 -6.64
C TRP A 5 -3.51 -6.95 -7.76
N ASP A 6 -3.88 -6.69 -9.02
CA ASP A 6 -3.12 -7.14 -10.20
C ASP A 6 -2.84 -8.65 -10.21
N GLY A 7 -3.79 -9.45 -9.70
CA GLY A 7 -3.62 -10.91 -9.56
C GLY A 7 -2.67 -11.36 -8.44
N VAL A 8 -2.11 -10.44 -7.66
CA VAL A 8 -1.26 -10.75 -6.51
C VAL A 8 -2.09 -10.69 -5.21
N PRO A 9 -2.01 -11.69 -4.32
CA PRO A 9 -2.74 -11.65 -3.05
C PRO A 9 -2.22 -10.50 -2.17
N VAL A 10 -3.14 -9.79 -1.54
CA VAL A 10 -2.83 -8.65 -0.67
C VAL A 10 -3.28 -8.94 0.74
N LYS A 11 -2.35 -8.75 1.69
CA LYS A 11 -2.68 -8.73 3.12
C LYS A 11 -2.91 -7.30 3.56
N TRP A 12 -4.15 -6.97 3.91
CA TRP A 12 -4.51 -5.65 4.42
C TRP A 12 -4.32 -5.55 5.94
N SER A 13 -3.88 -4.38 6.41
CA SER A 13 -3.95 -4.02 7.81
C SER A 13 -5.39 -3.68 8.22
N GLU A 14 -5.62 -3.55 9.52
CA GLU A 14 -6.83 -2.91 10.02
C GLU A 14 -6.91 -1.45 9.56
N TRP A 15 -8.12 -0.91 9.52
CA TRP A 15 -8.36 0.51 9.29
C TRP A 15 -7.89 1.32 10.50
N SER A 16 -7.03 2.29 10.25
CA SER A 16 -6.60 3.26 11.24
C SER A 16 -7.54 4.45 11.23
N GLU A 17 -8.11 4.75 12.41
CA GLU A 17 -8.90 5.96 12.63
C GLU A 17 -8.08 7.13 13.17
N VAL A 18 -6.77 6.95 13.35
CA VAL A 18 -5.89 7.96 13.93
C VAL A 18 -5.92 9.21 13.06
N ARG A 19 -6.44 10.30 13.64
CA ARG A 19 -6.38 11.62 13.03
C ARG A 19 -4.99 12.20 13.24
N THR A 20 -4.46 12.77 12.19
CA THR A 20 -3.19 13.49 12.21
C THR A 20 -3.46 14.99 12.24
N THR A 21 -2.41 15.81 12.18
CA THR A 21 -2.57 17.24 11.93
C THR A 21 -2.66 17.55 10.44
N LEU A 22 -2.79 16.54 9.57
CA LEU A 22 -2.80 16.71 8.11
C LEU A 22 -3.94 17.63 7.67
N ALA A 23 -5.10 17.56 8.31
CA ALA A 23 -6.22 18.48 8.08
C ALA A 23 -5.85 19.97 8.22
N LEU A 24 -4.81 20.30 8.99
CA LEU A 24 -4.33 21.67 9.18
C LEU A 24 -3.31 22.10 8.12
N HIS A 25 -2.79 21.18 7.31
CA HIS A 25 -1.71 21.41 6.35
C HIS A 25 -2.09 21.10 4.90
N ALA A 26 -3.15 20.32 4.68
CA ALA A 26 -3.67 20.02 3.36
C ALA A 26 -4.77 21.01 2.96
N LYS A 27 -4.88 21.27 1.65
CA LYS A 27 -6.00 22.06 1.13
C LYS A 27 -7.31 21.27 1.24
N PRO A 28 -8.46 21.92 1.46
CA PRO A 28 -9.75 21.24 1.57
C PRO A 28 -10.05 20.31 0.39
N GLU A 29 -9.67 20.69 -0.83
CA GLU A 29 -9.92 19.90 -2.05
C GLU A 29 -9.09 18.60 -2.07
N GLN A 30 -8.00 18.55 -1.31
CA GLN A 30 -7.16 17.35 -1.18
C GLN A 30 -7.72 16.35 -0.17
N LEU A 31 -8.64 16.79 0.69
CA LEU A 31 -9.31 15.97 1.71
C LEU A 31 -10.77 15.69 1.34
N ALA A 32 -11.28 16.35 0.31
CA ALA A 32 -12.66 16.18 -0.13
C ALA A 32 -12.84 14.79 -0.76
N CYS A 33 -13.81 14.03 -0.24
CA CYS A 33 -14.23 12.79 -0.86
C CYS A 33 -14.77 13.07 -2.28
N ARG A 34 -14.29 12.30 -3.27
CA ARG A 34 -14.73 12.46 -4.67
C ARG A 34 -16.18 12.06 -4.93
N GLU A 35 -16.76 11.26 -4.05
CA GLU A 35 -18.15 10.79 -4.19
C GLU A 35 -19.14 11.70 -3.46
N CYS A 36 -18.97 11.91 -2.14
CA CYS A 36 -19.92 12.68 -1.33
C CYS A 36 -19.50 14.14 -1.05
N GLY A 37 -18.28 14.54 -1.39
CA GLY A 37 -17.76 15.90 -1.17
C GLY A 37 -17.39 16.25 0.28
N ALA A 38 -17.53 15.31 1.23
CA ALA A 38 -17.16 15.56 2.61
C ALA A 38 -15.66 15.82 2.77
N VAL A 39 -15.30 16.85 3.55
CA VAL A 39 -13.92 17.26 3.83
C VAL A 39 -13.53 16.76 5.22
N ASP A 40 -12.90 15.60 5.29
CA ASP A 40 -12.38 14.99 6.52
C ASP A 40 -11.18 14.08 6.20
N GLU A 41 -10.39 13.71 7.20
CA GLU A 41 -9.33 12.72 7.04
C GLU A 41 -9.94 11.32 6.87
N SER A 42 -9.67 10.69 5.73
CA SER A 42 -10.05 9.30 5.45
C SER A 42 -9.44 8.33 6.47
N LEU A 43 -10.12 7.22 6.73
CA LEU A 43 -9.48 6.08 7.37
C LEU A 43 -8.40 5.54 6.44
N VAL A 44 -7.30 5.04 7.00
CA VAL A 44 -6.20 4.49 6.19
C VAL A 44 -6.00 3.03 6.53
N CYS A 45 -5.89 2.16 5.53
CA CYS A 45 -5.35 0.82 5.70
C CYS A 45 -4.29 0.53 4.65
N PHE A 46 -3.36 -0.37 4.97
CA PHE A 46 -2.20 -0.65 4.13
C PHE A 46 -2.25 -2.07 3.60
N GLY A 47 -2.06 -2.21 2.29
CA GLY A 47 -1.92 -3.49 1.63
C GLY A 47 -0.45 -3.89 1.54
N THR A 48 -0.17 -5.13 1.93
CA THR A 48 1.16 -5.73 1.83
C THR A 48 1.12 -6.87 0.82
N ARG A 49 1.99 -6.81 -0.19
CA ARG A 49 2.18 -7.88 -1.17
C ARG A 49 3.38 -8.75 -0.81
N PRO A 50 3.32 -10.07 -1.06
CA PRO A 50 4.50 -10.92 -0.97
C PRO A 50 5.55 -10.46 -2.00
N PRO A 51 6.83 -10.75 -1.76
CA PRO A 51 7.84 -10.57 -2.79
C PRO A 51 7.51 -11.45 -4.01
N PRO A 52 7.94 -11.07 -5.23
CA PRO A 52 7.85 -11.95 -6.38
C PRO A 52 8.51 -13.31 -6.10
N GLU A 53 8.02 -14.38 -6.72
CA GLU A 53 8.54 -15.72 -6.49
C GLU A 53 10.05 -15.78 -6.81
N GLY A 54 10.83 -16.28 -5.84
CA GLY A 54 12.29 -16.37 -5.95
C GLY A 54 13.04 -15.04 -5.86
N ALA A 55 12.38 -13.92 -5.55
CA ALA A 55 13.04 -12.64 -5.42
C ALA A 55 14.02 -12.63 -4.22
N THR A 56 15.22 -12.10 -4.48
CA THR A 56 16.29 -11.96 -3.49
C THR A 56 16.83 -10.55 -3.44
N GLU A 57 17.34 -10.13 -2.28
CA GLU A 57 17.99 -8.85 -2.06
C GLU A 57 19.43 -9.02 -1.57
N LEU A 58 20.29 -8.05 -1.92
CA LEU A 58 21.67 -7.98 -1.44
C LEU A 58 21.71 -7.17 -0.15
N VAL A 59 22.04 -7.81 0.96
CA VAL A 59 22.05 -7.18 2.28
C VAL A 59 23.49 -7.03 2.78
N PRO A 60 23.92 -5.81 3.17
CA PRO A 60 25.21 -5.64 3.84
C PRO A 60 25.11 -6.15 5.27
N VAL A 61 25.93 -7.13 5.62
CA VAL A 61 26.00 -7.72 6.96
C VAL A 61 27.35 -7.42 7.58
N GLN A 62 27.31 -6.86 8.80
CA GLN A 62 28.52 -6.62 9.58
C GLN A 62 28.98 -7.90 10.28
N ARG A 63 30.18 -8.35 9.98
CA ARG A 63 30.86 -9.47 10.64
C ARG A 63 32.09 -8.97 11.39
N ARG A 64 32.66 -9.82 12.25
CA ARG A 64 33.91 -9.54 12.98
C ARG A 64 34.97 -10.56 12.63
N THR A 65 36.19 -10.10 12.41
CA THR A 65 37.35 -10.98 12.29
C THR A 65 37.64 -11.67 13.62
N ARG A 66 38.52 -12.67 13.63
CA ARG A 66 39.02 -13.30 14.87
C ARG A 66 39.66 -12.29 15.85
N SER A 67 40.22 -11.19 15.34
CA SER A 67 40.79 -10.09 16.13
C SER A 67 39.75 -9.04 16.57
N GLY A 68 38.47 -9.23 16.26
CA GLY A 68 37.37 -8.37 16.67
C GLY A 68 37.11 -7.16 15.76
N LYS A 69 37.88 -6.97 14.69
CA LYS A 69 37.70 -5.85 13.75
C LYS A 69 36.42 -6.06 12.91
N PRO A 70 35.53 -5.06 12.80
CA PRO A 70 34.35 -5.18 11.96
C PRO A 70 34.71 -5.14 10.47
N TYR A 71 33.98 -5.89 9.66
CA TYR A 71 34.03 -5.82 8.19
C TYR A 71 32.64 -6.09 7.61
N GLN A 72 32.38 -5.59 6.40
CA GLN A 72 31.10 -5.77 5.70
C GLN A 72 31.21 -6.91 4.70
N VAL A 73 30.19 -7.75 4.64
CA VAL A 73 30.00 -8.77 3.62
C VAL A 73 28.63 -8.54 3.00
N VAL A 74 28.50 -8.78 1.70
CA VAL A 74 27.21 -8.78 1.02
C VAL A 74 26.67 -10.21 1.03
N GLU A 75 25.49 -10.40 1.59
CA GLU A 75 24.77 -11.68 1.62
C GLU A 75 23.53 -11.58 0.72
N VAL A 76 23.14 -12.71 0.10
CA VAL A 76 21.92 -12.82 -0.71
C VAL A 76 20.82 -13.38 0.21
N ASN A 77 19.78 -12.59 0.45
CA ASN A 77 18.65 -12.98 1.29
C ASN A 77 17.35 -13.03 0.47
N PRO A 78 16.33 -13.79 0.90
CA PRO A 78 14.99 -13.67 0.34
C PRO A 78 14.48 -12.23 0.49
N ALA A 79 13.82 -11.71 -0.54
CA ALA A 79 13.20 -10.39 -0.50
C ALA A 79 12.06 -10.34 0.53
N TRP A 80 11.81 -9.16 1.09
CA TRP A 80 10.74 -8.94 2.06
C TRP A 80 9.40 -8.57 1.39
N PRO A 81 8.27 -8.89 2.03
CA PRO A 81 6.98 -8.33 1.62
C PRO A 81 7.00 -6.80 1.64
N VAL A 82 6.32 -6.19 0.66
CA VAL A 82 6.34 -4.73 0.47
C VAL A 82 4.95 -4.16 0.76
N ARG A 83 4.92 -3.05 1.49
CA ARG A 83 3.70 -2.29 1.82
C ARG A 83 3.51 -1.15 0.82
N ASP A 84 3.05 -1.49 -0.37
CA ASP A 84 2.97 -0.60 -1.53
C ASP A 84 1.54 -0.18 -1.90
N LEU A 85 0.50 -0.73 -1.26
CA LEU A 85 -0.87 -0.29 -1.47
C LEU A 85 -1.37 0.52 -0.27
N TRP A 86 -1.95 1.68 -0.55
CA TRP A 86 -2.49 2.59 0.46
C TRP A 86 -3.96 2.78 0.18
N ALA A 87 -4.81 2.28 1.05
CA ALA A 87 -6.24 2.41 0.92
C ALA A 87 -6.78 3.49 1.84
N TYR A 88 -7.76 4.22 1.33
CA TYR A 88 -8.42 5.32 1.99
C TYR A 88 -9.92 5.08 1.99
N ARG A 89 -10.57 5.19 3.14
CA ARG A 89 -12.03 5.09 3.27
C ARG A 89 -12.63 6.40 3.74
N CYS A 90 -13.59 6.92 2.99
CA CYS A 90 -14.39 8.04 3.44
C CYS A 90 -15.21 7.65 4.67
N ARG A 91 -15.09 8.44 5.75
CA ARG A 91 -15.85 8.21 6.99
C ARG A 91 -17.36 8.47 6.85
N HIS A 92 -17.77 9.17 5.80
CA HIS A 92 -19.16 9.62 5.63
C HIS A 92 -19.96 8.68 4.73
N CYS A 93 -19.49 8.42 3.51
CA CYS A 93 -20.18 7.53 2.56
C CYS A 93 -19.59 6.11 2.49
N GLY A 94 -18.41 5.87 3.07
CA GLY A 94 -17.73 4.58 2.97
C GLY A 94 -17.01 4.33 1.64
N HIS A 95 -16.92 5.34 0.77
CA HIS A 95 -16.17 5.25 -0.49
C HIS A 95 -14.73 4.87 -0.24
N ASP A 96 -14.25 3.86 -0.96
CA ASP A 96 -12.89 3.37 -0.85
C ASP A 96 -12.07 3.77 -2.08
N GLN A 97 -10.84 4.20 -1.82
CA GLN A 97 -9.84 4.47 -2.84
C GLN A 97 -8.56 3.70 -2.51
N VAL A 98 -7.83 3.25 -3.52
CA VAL A 98 -6.52 2.60 -3.34
C VAL A 98 -5.49 3.29 -4.22
N GLU A 99 -4.38 3.66 -3.61
CA GLU A 99 -3.20 4.18 -4.28
C GLU A 99 -2.13 3.09 -4.34
N ASP A 100 -1.71 2.69 -5.55
CA ASP A 100 -0.54 1.83 -5.74
C ASP A 100 0.72 2.71 -5.78
N LYS A 101 1.53 2.65 -4.72
CA LYS A 101 2.77 3.43 -4.60
C LYS A 101 3.86 3.00 -5.60
N ARG A 102 3.72 1.85 -6.26
CA ARG A 102 4.63 1.42 -7.32
C ARG A 102 4.36 2.16 -8.62
N THR A 103 3.09 2.36 -8.98
CA THR A 103 2.70 3.03 -10.24
C THR A 103 2.35 4.50 -10.05
N GLY A 104 1.98 4.90 -8.83
CA GLY A 104 1.47 6.23 -8.49
C GLY A 104 -0.01 6.42 -8.84
N GLU A 105 -0.70 5.36 -9.26
CA GLU A 105 -2.10 5.43 -9.67
C GLU A 105 -3.03 5.36 -8.47
N LEU A 106 -4.13 6.13 -8.56
CA LEU A 106 -5.20 6.15 -7.57
C LEU A 106 -6.48 5.61 -8.22
N TRP A 107 -7.04 4.58 -7.61
CA TRP A 107 -8.20 3.84 -8.08
C TRP A 107 -9.38 4.04 -7.13
N ASP A 108 -10.54 4.39 -7.69
CA ASP A 108 -11.81 4.42 -6.97
C ASP A 108 -12.41 3.00 -6.99
N LEU A 109 -12.68 2.41 -5.82
CA LEU A 109 -13.20 1.04 -5.75
C LEU A 109 -14.73 0.99 -5.85
N GLY A 110 -15.22 0.12 -6.71
CA GLY A 110 -16.63 -0.26 -6.83
C GLY A 110 -16.93 -1.57 -6.09
N PRO A 111 -18.23 -1.94 -5.95
CA PRO A 111 -18.64 -3.20 -5.32
C PRO A 111 -18.02 -4.46 -5.95
N GLU A 112 -17.68 -4.42 -7.23
CA GLU A 112 -17.05 -5.49 -8.02
C GLU A 112 -15.64 -5.84 -7.55
N ASP A 113 -14.91 -4.86 -6.99
CA ASP A 113 -13.52 -5.01 -6.57
C ASP A 113 -13.34 -5.88 -5.31
N TYR A 114 -14.44 -6.15 -4.60
CA TYR A 114 -14.43 -6.96 -3.37
C TYR A 114 -14.61 -8.46 -3.63
N THR A 115 -14.68 -8.86 -4.89
CA THR A 115 -14.77 -10.27 -5.29
C THR A 115 -13.44 -11.01 -5.12
N ALA A 116 -13.45 -12.33 -5.29
CA ALA A 116 -12.25 -13.16 -5.10
C ALA A 116 -11.17 -12.88 -6.17
N GLU A 117 -11.60 -12.40 -7.33
CA GLU A 117 -10.75 -11.97 -8.43
C GLU A 117 -10.02 -10.65 -8.13
N GLY A 118 -10.61 -9.80 -7.27
CA GLY A 118 -10.08 -8.50 -6.87
C GLY A 118 -10.22 -7.43 -7.96
N SER A 119 -9.41 -6.38 -7.86
CA SER A 119 -9.38 -5.29 -8.85
C SER A 119 -8.44 -5.65 -10.01
N THR A 120 -8.97 -5.66 -11.22
CA THR A 120 -8.19 -5.65 -12.47
C THR A 120 -8.29 -4.27 -13.10
N PRO A 121 -7.21 -3.69 -13.66
CA PRO A 121 -7.33 -2.45 -14.42
C PRO A 121 -8.36 -2.67 -15.53
N ALA A 122 -9.36 -1.77 -15.61
CA ALA A 122 -10.33 -1.79 -16.69
C ALA A 122 -9.57 -1.67 -18.01
N ASP A 123 -9.79 -2.64 -18.90
CA ASP A 123 -9.15 -2.77 -20.20
C ASP A 123 -9.30 -1.46 -20.99
N THR A 124 -8.24 -0.65 -21.04
CA THR A 124 -8.22 0.59 -21.82
C THR A 124 -7.93 0.25 -23.28
N LEU A 125 -8.96 -0.24 -23.98
CA LEU A 125 -9.01 -0.24 -25.43
C LEU A 125 -9.56 1.11 -25.92
N PHE A 126 -8.69 2.10 -26.09
CA PHE A 126 -8.87 3.21 -27.04
C PHE A 126 -7.52 3.70 -27.59
#